data_AF-A0A3D0ZLG2-F1
#
_entry.id   AF-A0A3D0ZLG2-F1
#
_cell.length_a   1.000
_cell.length_b   1.000
_cell.length_c   1.000
_cell.angle_alpha   90.00
_cell.angle_beta   90.00
_cell.angle_gamma   90.00
#
_symmetry.space_group_name_H-M   'P 1'
#
loop_
_entity.id
_entity.type
_entity.pdbx_description
1 polymer ?
#
loop_
_entity_poly.entity_id
_entity_poly.type
_entity_poly.pdbx_seq_one_letter_code
_entity_poly.pdbx_strand_id
1 'polypeptide(L)'
;VKSGELTVSIDLFDRYPAPYGLIRYGVAPDHPRIKGIVNALHKVLDRGDIRFFGNVEYGTDLSIEDLRTHYDAVIFATGAIKDADLNIPGIELDGSYGGADFVSWYDGHPDVSREWPLDAKEIAVIGNGNVALDVARVLSKHADNLL
;
A
#
# COMPACT_ATOMS: atom_id res chain seq x y z
N VAL A 1 -23.16 18.99 -0.14
CA VAL A 1 -22.42 18.00 0.68
C VAL A 1 -22.77 18.02 2.18
N LYS A 2 -22.73 19.14 2.93
CA LYS A 2 -23.35 19.19 4.29
C LYS A 2 -24.69 19.94 4.35
N SER A 3 -24.91 20.92 3.46
CA SER A 3 -26.17 21.66 3.31
C SER A 3 -27.18 21.02 2.34
N GLY A 4 -26.79 19.94 1.65
CA GLY A 4 -27.61 19.30 0.59
C GLY A 4 -27.62 20.03 -0.77
N GLU A 5 -27.08 21.24 -0.87
CA GLU A 5 -27.13 22.05 -2.11
C GLU A 5 -26.28 21.52 -3.26
N LEU A 6 -25.33 20.64 -2.98
CA LEU A 6 -24.47 20.01 -3.99
C LEU A 6 -24.45 18.51 -3.74
N THR A 7 -24.90 17.77 -4.74
CA THR A 7 -24.82 16.30 -4.83
C THR A 7 -23.53 15.94 -5.57
N VAL A 8 -22.80 14.96 -5.05
CA VAL A 8 -21.57 14.44 -5.68
C VAL A 8 -21.70 12.93 -5.79
N SER A 9 -21.12 12.37 -6.86
CA SER A 9 -20.88 10.94 -7.02
C SER A 9 -19.38 10.74 -7.17
N ILE A 10 -18.83 9.72 -6.52
CA ILE A 10 -17.39 9.48 -6.47
C ILE A 10 -17.10 8.10 -7.04
N ASP A 11 -16.20 8.03 -8.02
CA ASP A 11 -15.66 6.77 -8.48
C ASP A 11 -14.19 6.67 -8.06
N LEU A 12 -13.85 5.56 -7.42
CA LEU A 12 -12.50 5.23 -7.00
C LEU A 12 -11.95 4.17 -7.94
N PHE A 13 -10.91 4.52 -8.67
CA PHE A 13 -10.16 3.59 -9.52
C PHE A 13 -8.88 3.17 -8.81
N ASP A 14 -8.62 1.88 -8.77
CA ASP A 14 -7.40 1.31 -8.18
C ASP A 14 -6.90 0.17 -9.07
N ARG A 15 -5.59 0.09 -9.27
CA ARG A 15 -4.97 -1.00 -10.04
C ARG A 15 -5.11 -2.34 -9.34
N TYR A 16 -5.34 -2.35 -8.01
CA TYR A 16 -5.46 -3.58 -7.25
C TYR A 16 -6.92 -3.99 -7.03
N PRO A 17 -7.20 -5.30 -6.86
CA PRO A 17 -8.56 -5.79 -6.68
C PRO A 17 -9.15 -5.43 -5.32
N ALA A 18 -8.30 -5.24 -4.31
CA ALA A 18 -8.72 -4.89 -2.96
C ALA A 18 -8.27 -3.47 -2.60
N PRO A 19 -9.16 -2.63 -2.03
CA PRO A 19 -8.88 -1.23 -1.72
C PRO A 19 -7.95 -1.08 -0.50
N TYR A 20 -7.75 0.18 -0.11
CA TYR A 20 -7.06 0.66 1.10
C TYR A 20 -5.55 0.86 1.00
N GLY A 21 -4.92 0.55 -0.14
CA GLY A 21 -3.49 0.81 -0.37
C GLY A 21 -2.61 0.29 0.77
N LEU A 22 -1.71 1.13 1.28
CA LEU A 22 -0.77 0.76 2.36
C LEU A 22 -1.45 0.41 3.69
N ILE A 23 -2.71 0.77 3.93
CA ILE A 23 -3.43 0.25 5.12
C ILE A 23 -3.55 -1.28 5.03
N ARG A 24 -3.72 -1.80 3.83
CA ARG A 24 -3.76 -3.23 3.55
C ARG A 24 -2.37 -3.82 3.30
N TYR A 25 -1.56 -3.15 2.48
CA TYR A 25 -0.31 -3.69 1.94
C TYR A 25 0.96 -3.02 2.49
N GLY A 26 0.89 -2.37 3.65
CA GLY A 26 2.01 -1.60 4.19
C GLY A 26 2.05 -1.49 5.72
N VAL A 27 0.90 -1.55 6.38
CA VAL A 27 0.82 -1.57 7.84
C VAL A 27 1.19 -2.97 8.33
N ALA A 28 2.28 -3.06 9.11
CA ALA A 28 2.74 -4.33 9.65
C ALA A 28 1.63 -5.16 10.33
N PRO A 29 1.66 -6.50 10.20
CA PRO A 29 0.57 -7.38 10.65
C PRO A 29 0.34 -7.30 12.17
N ASP A 30 1.36 -6.92 12.93
CA ASP A 30 1.29 -6.78 14.38
C ASP A 30 0.77 -5.41 14.86
N HIS A 31 0.22 -4.59 13.96
CA HIS A 31 -0.50 -3.35 14.27
C HIS A 31 -2.04 -3.48 14.04
N PRO A 32 -2.74 -4.39 14.75
CA PRO A 32 -4.15 -4.66 14.48
C PRO A 32 -5.05 -3.45 14.76
N ARG A 33 -4.65 -2.56 15.68
CA ARG A 33 -5.41 -1.32 15.97
C ARG A 33 -5.46 -0.38 14.77
N ILE A 34 -4.35 -0.23 14.05
CA ILE A 34 -4.28 0.63 12.86
C ILE A 34 -5.07 -0.02 11.72
N LYS A 35 -4.95 -1.34 11.53
CA LYS A 35 -5.77 -2.08 10.54
C LYS A 35 -7.27 -1.99 10.84
N GLY A 36 -7.68 -1.69 12.08
CA GLY A 36 -9.07 -1.44 12.46
C GLY A 36 -9.75 -0.27 11.72
N ILE A 37 -8.98 0.67 11.16
CA ILE A 37 -9.53 1.78 10.34
C ILE A 37 -10.25 1.28 9.09
N VAL A 38 -9.93 0.07 8.61
CA VAL A 38 -10.58 -0.56 7.44
C VAL A 38 -12.10 -0.59 7.62
N ASN A 39 -12.60 -0.83 8.84
CA ASN A 39 -14.04 -0.83 9.11
C ASN A 39 -14.69 0.54 8.91
N ALA A 40 -13.98 1.63 9.25
CA ALA A 40 -14.46 2.97 9.01
C ALA A 40 -14.42 3.31 7.52
N LEU A 41 -13.34 2.93 6.81
CA LEU A 41 -13.22 3.12 5.37
C LEU A 41 -14.28 2.35 4.59
N HIS A 42 -14.58 1.10 4.98
CA HIS A 42 -15.68 0.31 4.40
C HIS A 42 -17.00 1.06 4.48
N LYS A 43 -17.34 1.60 5.66
CA LYS A 43 -18.58 2.39 5.85
C LYS A 43 -18.63 3.64 4.98
N VAL A 44 -17.47 4.25 4.68
CA VAL A 44 -17.39 5.39 3.76
C VAL A 44 -17.69 4.93 2.34
N LEU A 45 -17.10 3.82 1.89
CA LEU A 45 -17.36 3.25 0.56
C LEU A 45 -18.82 2.79 0.41
N ASP A 46 -19.42 2.25 1.47
CA ASP A 46 -20.81 1.77 1.49
C ASP A 46 -21.87 2.88 1.59
N ARG A 47 -21.48 4.16 1.56
CA ARG A 47 -22.41 5.30 1.70
C ARG A 47 -23.42 5.41 0.55
N GLY A 48 -23.15 4.75 -0.59
CA GLY A 48 -24.06 4.63 -1.74
C GLY A 48 -23.85 5.66 -2.84
N ASP A 49 -23.05 6.69 -2.60
CA ASP A 49 -22.60 7.70 -3.59
C ASP A 49 -21.11 7.53 -3.96
N ILE A 50 -20.51 6.42 -3.54
CA ILE A 50 -19.14 6.02 -3.88
C ILE A 50 -19.18 4.65 -4.57
N ARG A 51 -18.47 4.52 -5.69
CA ARG A 51 -18.25 3.24 -6.37
C ARG A 51 -16.77 2.94 -6.43
N PHE A 52 -16.41 1.68 -6.25
CA PHE A 52 -15.03 1.21 -6.34
C PHE A 52 -14.85 0.33 -7.57
N PHE A 53 -13.84 0.65 -8.37
CA PHE A 53 -13.42 -0.07 -9.56
C PHE A 53 -11.95 -0.49 -9.38
N GLY A 54 -11.77 -1.69 -8.81
CA GLY A 54 -10.45 -2.32 -8.70
C GLY A 54 -10.01 -2.97 -10.02
N ASN A 55 -8.74 -3.32 -10.12
CA ASN A 55 -8.11 -3.82 -11.36
C ASN A 55 -8.23 -2.83 -12.53
N VAL A 56 -8.15 -1.52 -12.26
CA VAL A 56 -8.14 -0.46 -13.27
C VAL A 56 -6.92 0.42 -13.06
N GLU A 57 -5.95 0.35 -13.97
CA GLU A 57 -4.70 1.08 -13.89
C GLU A 57 -4.72 2.35 -14.76
N TYR A 58 -4.59 3.52 -14.12
CA TYR A 58 -4.41 4.78 -14.82
C TYR A 58 -3.09 4.79 -15.60
N GLY A 59 -3.14 5.26 -16.86
CA GLY A 59 -2.03 5.22 -17.81
C GLY A 59 -2.01 3.95 -18.67
N THR A 60 -2.81 2.94 -18.31
CA THR A 60 -2.96 1.67 -19.08
C THR A 60 -4.40 1.50 -19.54
N ASP A 61 -5.34 1.42 -18.60
CA ASP A 61 -6.77 1.19 -18.87
C ASP A 61 -7.56 2.50 -19.04
N LEU A 62 -7.07 3.59 -18.43
CA LEU A 62 -7.67 4.92 -18.47
C LEU A 62 -6.63 5.99 -18.78
N SER A 63 -6.98 6.93 -19.65
CA SER A 63 -6.20 8.15 -19.91
C SER A 63 -6.74 9.35 -19.10
N ILE A 64 -5.95 10.43 -19.04
CA ILE A 64 -6.43 11.68 -18.43
C ILE A 64 -7.54 12.33 -19.26
N GLU A 65 -7.53 12.11 -20.58
CA GLU A 65 -8.57 12.54 -21.49
C GLU A 65 -9.91 11.86 -21.16
N ASP A 66 -9.90 10.53 -20.97
CA ASP A 66 -11.10 9.78 -20.56
C ASP A 66 -11.69 10.34 -19.27
N LEU A 67 -10.83 10.56 -18.26
CA LEU A 67 -11.27 11.08 -16.96
C LEU A 67 -11.82 12.51 -17.07
N ARG A 68 -11.18 13.39 -17.84
CA ARG A 68 -11.64 14.77 -18.04
C ARG A 68 -12.93 14.87 -18.83
N THR A 69 -13.20 13.92 -19.73
CA THR A 69 -14.45 13.86 -20.47
C THR A 69 -15.63 13.44 -19.58
N HIS A 70 -15.40 12.59 -18.58
CA HIS A 70 -16.48 11.96 -17.81
C HIS A 70 -16.65 12.50 -16.38
N TYR A 71 -15.67 13.25 -15.84
CA TYR A 71 -15.70 13.74 -14.47
C TYR A 71 -15.45 15.25 -14.37
N ASP A 72 -16.17 15.92 -13.49
CA ASP A 72 -16.00 17.35 -13.20
C ASP A 72 -14.65 17.67 -12.53
N ALA A 73 -14.10 16.71 -11.77
CA ALA A 73 -12.82 16.83 -11.09
C ALA A 73 -12.13 15.46 -10.95
N VAL A 74 -10.80 15.48 -10.99
CA VAL A 74 -9.97 14.28 -10.86
C VAL A 74 -8.97 14.50 -9.72
N ILE A 75 -8.88 13.52 -8.80
CA ILE A 75 -7.96 13.53 -7.67
C ILE A 75 -7.00 12.36 -7.82
N PHE A 76 -5.71 12.65 -7.93
CA PHE A 76 -4.66 11.63 -7.86
C PHE A 76 -4.27 11.38 -6.41
N ALA A 77 -4.55 10.16 -5.93
CA ALA A 77 -4.23 9.69 -4.59
C ALA A 77 -3.41 8.40 -4.64
N THR A 78 -2.48 8.30 -5.60
CA THR A 78 -1.73 7.07 -5.94
C THR A 78 -0.65 6.69 -4.91
N GLY A 79 -0.32 7.59 -3.99
CA GLY A 79 0.71 7.37 -2.98
C GLY A 79 2.12 7.20 -3.56
N ALA A 80 3.01 6.63 -2.76
CA ALA A 80 4.38 6.27 -3.14
C ALA A 80 4.65 4.85 -2.62
N ILE A 81 4.87 3.91 -3.55
CA ILE A 81 4.99 2.48 -3.25
C ILE A 81 6.43 1.96 -3.36
N LYS A 82 7.33 2.76 -3.93
CA LYS A 82 8.73 2.38 -4.13
C LYS A 82 9.62 2.97 -3.05
N ASP A 83 10.67 2.25 -2.71
CA ASP A 83 11.76 2.75 -1.90
C ASP A 83 12.48 3.93 -2.59
N ALA A 84 13.14 4.75 -1.78
CA ALA A 84 14.08 5.74 -2.28
C ALA A 84 15.43 5.06 -2.52
N ASP A 85 16.01 5.24 -3.71
CA ASP A 85 17.29 4.64 -4.06
C ASP A 85 18.43 5.15 -3.15
N LEU A 86 19.30 4.23 -2.73
CA LEU A 86 20.54 4.56 -2.03
C LEU A 86 21.70 4.53 -3.03
N ASN A 87 22.30 5.69 -3.30
CA ASN A 87 23.46 5.79 -4.19
C ASN A 87 24.77 5.43 -3.47
N ILE A 88 24.94 4.14 -3.15
CA ILE A 88 26.14 3.60 -2.49
C ILE A 88 26.67 2.36 -3.23
N PRO A 89 28.00 2.11 -3.22
CA PRO A 89 28.56 0.90 -3.79
C PRO A 89 27.97 -0.36 -3.13
N GLY A 90 27.55 -1.32 -3.94
CA GLY A 90 27.00 -2.60 -3.48
C GLY A 90 25.49 -2.63 -3.23
N ILE A 91 24.76 -1.55 -3.50
CA ILE A 91 23.29 -1.50 -3.31
C ILE A 91 22.54 -2.55 -4.15
N GLU A 92 23.11 -2.97 -5.28
CA GLU A 92 22.54 -3.97 -6.20
C GLU A 92 22.98 -5.42 -5.90
N LEU A 93 23.73 -5.65 -4.82
CA LEU A 93 24.18 -7.02 -4.48
C LEU A 93 23.01 -7.88 -4.00
N ASP A 94 23.07 -9.19 -4.28
CA ASP A 94 22.15 -10.17 -3.69
C ASP A 94 22.15 -10.04 -2.16
N GLY A 95 20.95 -9.97 -1.57
CA GLY A 95 20.78 -9.72 -0.13
C GLY A 95 20.57 -8.25 0.25
N SER A 96 20.70 -7.31 -0.71
CA SER A 96 20.34 -5.90 -0.55
C SER A 96 18.91 -5.66 -1.04
N TYR A 97 18.03 -5.21 -0.15
CA TYR A 97 16.60 -5.05 -0.43
C TYR A 97 16.05 -3.72 0.08
N GLY A 98 15.03 -3.22 -0.60
CA GLY A 98 14.22 -2.10 -0.14
C GLY A 98 13.39 -2.42 1.11
N GLY A 99 13.11 -1.41 1.92
CA GLY A 99 12.23 -1.56 3.07
C GLY A 99 10.79 -1.83 2.62
N ALA A 100 10.31 -1.08 1.62
CA ALA A 100 8.98 -1.26 1.06
C ALA A 100 8.84 -2.62 0.35
N ASP A 101 9.90 -3.16 -0.26
CA ASP A 101 9.91 -4.51 -0.82
C ASP A 101 9.64 -5.58 0.25
N PHE A 102 10.37 -5.51 1.38
CA PHE A 102 10.19 -6.44 2.49
C PHE A 102 8.78 -6.34 3.10
N VAL A 103 8.29 -5.11 3.26
CA VAL A 103 6.92 -4.85 3.74
C VAL A 103 5.89 -5.44 2.79
N SER A 104 6.02 -5.17 1.50
CA SER A 104 5.12 -5.68 0.46
C SER A 104 5.07 -7.20 0.47
N TRP A 105 6.21 -7.87 0.68
CA TRP A 105 6.28 -9.33 0.78
C TRP A 105 5.47 -9.84 1.97
N TYR A 106 5.76 -9.38 3.20
CA TYR A 106 5.11 -9.95 4.38
C TYR A 106 3.62 -9.59 4.46
N ASP A 107 3.20 -8.43 3.94
CA ASP A 107 1.79 -8.03 3.90
C ASP A 107 1.07 -8.62 2.67
N GLY A 108 1.80 -9.33 1.80
CA GLY A 108 1.23 -10.11 0.73
C GLY A 108 0.68 -9.28 -0.43
N HIS A 109 1.40 -8.21 -0.78
CA HIS A 109 1.10 -7.39 -1.94
C HIS A 109 1.07 -8.25 -3.22
N PRO A 110 0.10 -8.05 -4.13
CA PRO A 110 -0.12 -8.95 -5.28
C PRO A 110 1.02 -8.94 -6.32
N ASP A 111 1.80 -7.86 -6.40
CA ASP A 111 2.88 -7.71 -7.38
C ASP A 111 4.23 -8.31 -6.97
N VAL A 112 4.35 -8.81 -5.74
CA VAL A 112 5.63 -9.35 -5.23
C VAL A 112 5.53 -10.85 -5.00
N SER A 113 6.69 -11.52 -4.98
CA SER A 113 6.78 -12.95 -4.67
C SER A 113 6.14 -13.25 -3.31
N ARG A 114 5.61 -14.47 -3.16
CA ARG A 114 5.20 -14.98 -1.84
C ARG A 114 6.37 -15.55 -1.04
N GLU A 115 7.52 -15.72 -1.67
CA GLU A 115 8.74 -16.25 -1.07
C GLU A 115 9.73 -15.13 -0.77
N TRP A 116 10.46 -15.26 0.34
CA TRP A 116 11.55 -14.37 0.72
C TRP A 116 12.71 -15.19 1.28
N PRO A 117 13.97 -14.85 0.95
CA PRO A 117 15.14 -15.54 1.49
C PRO A 117 15.28 -15.22 2.98
N LEU A 118 15.07 -16.23 3.83
CA LEU A 118 15.18 -16.15 5.29
C LEU A 118 16.35 -17.00 5.80
N ASP A 119 17.46 -17.00 5.06
CA ASP A 119 18.69 -17.74 5.35
C ASP A 119 19.76 -16.89 6.06
N ALA A 120 19.63 -15.56 6.01
CA ALA A 120 20.52 -14.63 6.69
C ALA A 120 20.52 -14.82 8.21
N LYS A 121 21.72 -14.90 8.80
CA LYS A 121 21.91 -14.97 10.26
C LYS A 121 22.00 -13.60 10.92
N GLU A 122 22.47 -12.61 10.17
CA GLU A 122 22.69 -11.24 10.61
C GLU A 122 22.11 -10.30 9.55
N ILE A 123 21.37 -9.29 9.98
CA ILE A 123 20.67 -8.37 9.10
C ILE A 123 20.93 -6.95 9.59
N ALA A 124 21.33 -6.06 8.68
CA ALA A 124 21.44 -4.63 8.94
C ALA A 124 20.23 -3.91 8.31
N VAL A 125 19.58 -3.05 9.09
CA VAL A 125 18.49 -2.19 8.61
C VAL A 125 18.97 -0.75 8.61
N ILE A 126 18.94 -0.09 7.45
CA ILE A 126 19.41 1.29 7.29
C ILE A 126 18.21 2.23 7.29
N GLY A 127 18.11 3.07 8.31
CA GLY A 127 17.07 4.08 8.43
C GLY A 127 16.63 4.29 9.88
N ASN A 128 16.09 5.48 10.18
CA ASN A 128 15.60 5.84 11.51
C ASN A 128 14.11 6.22 11.49
N GLY A 129 13.31 5.47 10.71
CA GLY A 129 11.87 5.66 10.57
C GLY A 129 11.07 4.46 11.06
N ASN A 130 9.75 4.60 11.14
CA ASN A 130 8.86 3.53 11.61
C ASN A 130 8.96 2.25 10.77
N VAL A 131 9.15 2.38 9.45
CA VAL A 131 9.33 1.21 8.56
C VAL A 131 10.58 0.42 8.93
N ALA A 132 11.68 1.07 9.29
CA ALA A 132 12.89 0.39 9.75
C ALA A 132 12.63 -0.41 11.04
N LEU A 133 11.82 0.15 11.95
CA LEU A 133 11.38 -0.55 13.16
C LEU A 133 10.42 -1.71 12.84
N ASP A 134 9.55 -1.57 11.84
CA ASP A 134 8.66 -2.63 11.37
C ASP A 134 9.45 -3.81 10.82
N VAL A 135 10.40 -3.55 9.91
CA VAL A 135 11.30 -4.57 9.37
C VAL A 135 12.07 -5.28 10.48
N ALA A 136 12.74 -4.52 11.35
CA ALA A 136 13.52 -5.09 12.45
C ALA A 136 12.65 -5.95 13.39
N ARG A 137 11.43 -5.49 13.70
CA ARG A 137 10.51 -6.19 14.60
C ARG A 137 9.94 -7.46 14.00
N VAL A 138 9.57 -7.44 12.72
CA VAL A 138 9.08 -8.64 12.01
C VAL A 138 10.20 -9.70 11.95
N LEU A 139 11.42 -9.31 11.62
CA LEU A 139 12.57 -10.22 11.54
C LEU A 139 13.04 -10.75 12.91
N SER A 140 12.83 -9.98 13.98
CA SER A 140 13.27 -10.37 15.33
C SER A 140 12.25 -11.21 16.11
N LYS A 141 11.01 -11.34 15.61
CA LYS A 141 9.95 -12.10 16.27
C LYS A 141 10.05 -13.59 15.93
N HIS A 142 9.73 -14.43 16.91
CA HIS A 142 9.43 -15.83 16.63
C HIS A 142 8.20 -15.94 15.73
N ALA A 143 8.22 -16.88 14.78
CA ALA A 143 7.12 -17.08 13.84
C ALA A 143 5.77 -17.30 14.56
N ASP A 144 5.77 -18.03 15.67
CA ASP A 144 4.57 -18.29 16.48
C ASP A 144 3.97 -17.02 17.13
N ASN A 145 4.73 -15.92 17.17
CA ASN A 145 4.30 -14.62 17.70
C ASN A 145 3.94 -13.63 16.58
N LEU A 146 3.97 -14.07 15.32
CA LEU A 146 3.44 -13.33 14.19
C LEU A 146 1.98 -13.77 14.01
N LEU A 147 1.06 -13.01 14.63
CA LEU A 147 -0.42 -13.14 14.74
C LEU A 147 -0.92 -13.57 16.13
#